data_AF-A0A1H3NBS8-F1
#
_entry.id   AF-A0A1H3NBS8-F1
#
_cell.length_a   1.000
_cell.length_b   1.000
_cell.length_c   1.000
_cell.angle_alpha   90.00
_cell.angle_beta   90.00
_cell.angle_gamma   90.00
#
_symmetry.space_group_name_H-M   'P 1'
#
loop_
_entity.id
_entity.type
_entity.pdbx_description
1 polymer ?
#
loop_
_entity_poly.entity_id
_entity_poly.type
_entity_poly.pdbx_seq_one_letter_code
_entity_poly.pdbx_strand_id
1 'polypeptide(L)' 'MPDTNPRYKVIIRCTECGEKYILRGTPNGEGGFDTGFKRCVCGNEKKLEMDITHE' A
#
# COMPACT_ATOMS: atom_id res chain seq x y z
N MET A 1 20.20 11.47 -15.34
CA MET A 1 19.62 10.16 -15.69
C MET A 1 18.29 10.09 -14.97
N PRO A 2 17.15 9.77 -15.61
CA PRO A 2 15.88 9.83 -14.93
C PRO A 2 15.85 8.74 -13.87
N ASP A 3 15.93 9.14 -12.61
CA ASP A 3 15.64 8.34 -11.43
C ASP A 3 14.19 7.87 -11.56
N THR A 4 14.03 6.76 -12.29
CA THR A 4 12.74 6.13 -12.52
C THR A 4 12.46 5.34 -11.26
N ASN A 5 12.24 6.04 -10.15
CA ASN A 5 11.90 5.41 -8.90
C ASN A 5 10.53 4.76 -9.14
N PRO A 6 10.45 3.42 -9.21
CA PRO A 6 9.21 2.78 -9.64
C PRO A 6 8.10 3.17 -8.67
N ARG A 7 7.02 3.75 -9.20
CA ARG A 7 5.90 4.20 -8.37
C ARG A 7 4.97 3.01 -8.22
N TYR A 8 4.79 2.55 -7.00
CA TYR A 8 3.85 1.46 -6.72
C TYR A 8 2.53 2.07 -6.30
N LYS A 9 1.46 1.65 -6.97
CA LYS A 9 0.11 1.95 -6.53
C LYS A 9 -0.32 0.84 -5.59
N VAL A 10 -0.63 1.20 -4.35
CA VAL A 10 -1.07 0.24 -3.33
C VAL A 10 -2.51 0.53 -2.97
N ILE A 11 -3.37 -0.43 -3.23
CA ILE A 11 -4.80 -0.34 -2.95
C ILE A 11 -5.09 -1.29 -1.81
N ILE A 12 -5.55 -0.76 -0.69
CA ILE A 12 -5.84 -1.55 0.51
C ILE A 12 -7.34 -1.49 0.73
N ARG A 13 -7.98 -2.64 0.83
CA ARG A 13 -9.42 -2.79 1.07
C ARG A 13 -9.62 -3.55 2.36
N CYS A 14 -10.35 -2.96 3.30
CA CYS A 14 -10.73 -3.67 4.50
C CYS A 14 -12.03 -4.43 4.27
N THR A 15 -12.02 -5.75 4.49
CA THR A 15 -13.21 -6.60 4.35
C THR A 15 -14.15 -6.52 5.55
N GLU A 16 -13.76 -5.84 6.63
CA GLU A 16 -14.63 -5.64 7.81
C GLU A 16 -15.43 -4.34 7.80
N CYS A 17 -14.83 -3.22 7.38
CA CYS A 17 -15.55 -1.94 7.29
C CYS A 17 -15.89 -1.55 5.84
N GLY A 18 -15.22 -2.14 4.85
CA GLY A 18 -15.38 -1.78 3.45
C GLY A 18 -14.54 -0.57 3.02
N GLU A 19 -13.72 0.02 3.90
CA GLU A 19 -12.87 1.15 3.50
C GLU A 19 -11.83 0.74 2.47
N LYS A 20 -11.65 1.62 1.48
CA LYS A 20 -10.64 1.51 0.44
C LYS A 20 -9.64 2.66 0.57
N TYR A 21 -8.37 2.30 0.79
CA TYR A 21 -7.24 3.21 0.81
C TYR A 21 -6.45 3.07 -0.48
N ILE A 22 -6.09 4.19 -1.10
CA ILE A 22 -5.25 4.21 -2.29
C ILE A 22 -4.01 5.02 -1.93
N LEU A 23 -2.89 4.32 -1.78
CA LEU A 23 -1.63 4.87 -1.35
C LEU A 23 -0.61 4.73 -2.47
N ARG A 24 0.39 5.58 -2.44
CA ARG A 24 1.55 5.52 -3.33
C ARG A 24 2.71 4.99 -2.52
N GLY A 25 3.11 3.75 -2.81
CA GLY A 25 4.27 3.12 -2.21
C GLY A 25 5.54 3.59 -2.91
N THR A 26 6.55 3.93 -2.11
CA THR A 26 7.88 4.22 -2.63
C THR A 26 8.78 3.01 -2.35
N PRO A 27 9.53 2.50 -3.34
CA PRO A 27 10.53 1.48 -3.11
C PRO A 27 11.60 2.06 -2.22
N ASN A 28 11.80 1.46 -1.05
CA ASN A 28 13.03 1.66 -0.29
C ASN A 28 14.12 0.83 -0.95
N GLY A 29 15.32 1.41 -1.05
CA GLY A 29 16.48 0.80 -1.72
C GLY A 29 16.94 -0.56 -1.15
N GLU A 30 16.31 -1.04 -0.09
CA GLU A 30 16.58 -2.32 0.59
C GLU A 30 15.57 -3.42 0.20
N GLY A 31 14.93 -3.29 -0.98
CA GLY A 31 14.00 -4.31 -1.51
C GLY A 31 12.62 -4.35 -0.85
N GLY A 32 12.30 -3.35 -0.01
CA GLY A 32 11.00 -3.19 0.62
C GLY A 32 10.21 -2.04 0.00
N PHE A 33 8.88 -2.07 0.12
CA PHE A 33 8.01 -0.97 -0.29
C PHE A 33 7.39 -0.37 0.96
N ASP A 34 7.68 0.91 1.25
CA ASP A 34 7.01 1.61 2.34
C ASP A 34 5.76 2.30 1.78
N THR A 35 4.61 1.93 2.33
CA THR A 35 3.30 2.48 1.96
C THR A 35 2.73 3.33 3.08
N GLY A 36 3.42 3.42 4.23
CA GLY A 36 2.93 4.07 5.45
C GLY A 36 1.68 3.43 6.08
N PHE A 37 1.14 2.34 5.51
CA PHE A 37 -0.09 1.75 6.01
C PHE A 37 0.18 0.76 7.16
N LYS A 38 -0.18 1.15 8.39
CA LYS A 38 0.00 0.33 9.60
C LYS A 38 -1.25 -0.43 10.03
N ARG A 39 -2.44 0.19 9.95
CA ARG A 39 -3.72 -0.47 10.27
C ARG A 39 -4.90 0.21 9.62
N CYS A 40 -6.01 -0.52 9.49
CA CYS A 40 -7.28 0.08 9.12
C CYS A 40 -7.89 0.89 10.28
N VAL A 41 -8.68 1.91 9.94
CA VAL A 41 -9.37 2.77 10.91
C VAL A 41 -10.35 2.00 11.80
N CYS A 42 -10.95 0.92 11.30
CA CYS A 42 -11.85 0.07 12.08
C CYS A 42 -11.15 -0.75 13.18
N GLY A 43 -9.82 -0.72 13.24
CA GLY A 43 -9.04 -1.47 14.22
C GLY A 43 -8.63 -2.88 13.77
N ASN A 44 -8.98 -3.27 12.54
CA ASN A 44 -8.58 -4.56 11.99
C ASN A 44 -7.25 -4.48 11.25
N GLU A 45 -6.37 -5.41 11.59
CA GLU A 45 -5.01 -5.55 11.05
C GLU A 45 -4.86 -6.83 10.23
N LYS A 46 -5.82 -7.75 10.32
CA LYS A 46 -5.75 -9.09 9.71
C LYS A 46 -6.63 -9.26 8.48
N LYS A 47 -7.75 -8.55 8.41
CA LYS A 47 -8.75 -8.67 7.32
C LYS A 47 -8.63 -7.51 6.34
N LEU A 48 -7.48 -7.44 5.69
CA LEU A 48 -7.10 -6.39 4.77
C LEU A 48 -6.61 -7.03 3.48
N GLU A 49 -7.26 -6.70 2.38
CA GLU A 49 -6.82 -7.08 1.04
C GLU A 49 -5.93 -5.96 0.50
N MET A 50 -4.69 -6.27 0.16
CA MET A 50 -3.71 -5.32 -0.35
C MET A 50 -3.31 -5.70 -1.78
N ASP A 51 -3.53 -4.78 -2.71
CA ASP A 51 -3.23 -4.95 -4.13
C ASP A 51 -2.13 -3.97 -4.51
N ILE A 52 -1.01 -4.49 -4.99
CA ILE A 52 0.17 -3.71 -5.36
C ILE A 52 0.30 -3.78 -6.88
N THR A 53 0.07 -2.66 -7.56
CA THR A 53 0.27 -2.54 -9.00
C THR A 53 1.53 -1.72 -9.28
N HIS A 54 2.40 -2.27 -10.12
CA HIS A 54 3.57 -1.57 -10.68
C HIS A 54 3.18 -0.97 -12.04
N GLU A 55 3.41 0.32 -12.25
CA GLU A 55 3.16 1.05 -13.51
C GLU A 55 4.44 1.65 -14.07
#